data_AF-A8Q137-F1
#
_entry.id   AF-A8Q137-F1
#
_cell.length_a   1.000
_cell.length_b   1.000
_cell.length_c   1.000
_cell.angle_alpha   90.00
_cell.angle_beta   90.00
_cell.angle_gamma   90.00
#
_symmetry.space_group_name_H-M   'P 1'
#
loop_
_entity.id
_entity.type
_entity.pdbx_description
1 polymer ?
#
loop_
_entity_poly.entity_id
_entity_poly.type
_entity_poly.pdbx_seq_one_letter_code
_entity_poly.pdbx_strand_id
1 'polypeptide(L)'
;MWTRTALVRTVGRLRTRSLHTSATCFTEDISKDMDYVLTQDTMPLSQLPEYRFDDISTIGHLRLQKERQMLKYYRVMANEFPKLKELHEPFIPPSPSSFLTMKFTHYQGEAHPDTRKVVLTFHIKDLFNGEVLSTPLSKHKFLLLAGPRWQPPNASFVERWNTALSKGENFLSDICQKEDDLGSVKIASNSMPHESQNMKWCSDVLDRMVSEANVRVKSLLYTRILTITG
;
A
#
# COMPACT_ATOMS: atom_id res chain seq x y z
N MET A 1 -7.29 -5.84 51.63
CA MET A 1 -8.59 -6.47 51.31
C MET A 1 -8.73 -6.52 49.80
N TRP A 2 -8.52 -7.70 49.23
CA TRP A 2 -8.62 -7.94 47.79
C TRP A 2 -10.02 -8.46 47.48
N THR A 3 -10.74 -7.79 46.59
CA THR A 3 -11.84 -8.41 45.84
C THR A 3 -11.68 -8.04 44.38
N ARG A 4 -11.14 -9.01 43.64
CA ARG A 4 -11.14 -9.06 42.18
C ARG A 4 -12.58 -9.22 41.69
N THR A 5 -12.98 -8.41 40.73
CA THR A 5 -14.09 -8.75 39.83
C THR A 5 -13.74 -8.24 38.44
N ALA A 6 -12.91 -9.04 37.76
CA ALA A 6 -12.72 -8.94 36.32
C ALA A 6 -13.95 -9.57 35.65
N LEU A 7 -14.88 -8.74 35.15
CA LEU A 7 -15.85 -9.20 34.15
C LEU A 7 -15.15 -9.25 32.80
N VAL A 8 -14.46 -10.35 32.54
CA VAL A 8 -14.09 -10.73 31.17
C VAL A 8 -15.40 -11.06 30.47
N ARG A 9 -15.93 -10.12 29.69
CA ARG A 9 -17.00 -10.40 28.74
C ARG A 9 -16.37 -11.20 27.61
N THR A 10 -16.33 -12.52 27.77
CA THR A 10 -16.07 -13.42 26.67
C THR A 10 -17.18 -13.20 25.65
N VAL A 11 -16.86 -12.57 24.52
CA VAL A 11 -17.69 -12.66 23.33
C VAL A 11 -17.65 -14.14 22.96
N GLY A 12 -18.69 -14.85 23.35
CA GLY A 12 -18.89 -16.24 22.98
C GLY A 12 -18.79 -16.32 21.47
N ARG A 13 -17.67 -16.86 20.98
CA ARG A 13 -17.51 -17.25 19.59
C ARG A 13 -18.68 -18.19 19.32
N LEU A 14 -19.68 -17.74 18.56
CA LEU A 14 -20.72 -18.61 18.05
C LEU A 14 -20.02 -19.66 17.20
N ARG A 15 -19.73 -20.82 17.79
CA ARG A 15 -19.45 -22.02 17.03
C ARG A 15 -20.73 -22.30 16.26
N THR A 16 -20.72 -22.03 14.97
CA THR A 16 -21.64 -22.66 14.02
C THR A 16 -21.42 -24.16 14.14
N ARG A 17 -22.17 -24.79 15.05
CA ARG A 17 -22.28 -26.25 15.08
C ARG A 17 -23.16 -26.60 13.90
N SER A 18 -22.53 -27.04 12.83
CA SER A 18 -23.15 -27.85 11.79
C SER A 18 -23.91 -28.98 12.47
N LEU A 19 -25.17 -29.14 12.07
CA LEU A 19 -26.02 -30.23 12.51
C LEU A 19 -25.36 -31.54 12.07
N HIS A 20 -24.87 -32.30 13.04
CA HIS A 20 -24.54 -33.70 12.86
C HIS A 20 -25.29 -34.45 13.95
N THR A 21 -26.40 -35.05 13.51
CA THR A 21 -26.94 -36.33 13.93
C THR A 21 -26.39 -36.89 15.24
N SER A 22 -27.18 -36.84 16.30
CA SER A 22 -27.04 -37.81 17.39
C SER A 22 -27.49 -39.16 16.85
N ALA A 23 -26.59 -39.87 16.18
CA ALA A 23 -26.78 -41.27 15.86
C ALA A 23 -26.50 -42.07 17.14
N THR A 24 -27.56 -42.65 17.70
CA THR A 24 -27.47 -43.86 18.52
C THR A 24 -26.59 -44.89 17.80
N CYS A 25 -25.71 -45.57 18.53
CA CYS A 25 -24.88 -46.62 17.96
C CYS A 25 -25.77 -47.76 17.43
N PHE A 26 -25.97 -47.78 16.11
CA PHE A 26 -26.13 -49.02 15.40
C PHE A 26 -24.75 -49.38 14.89
N THR A 27 -24.15 -50.44 15.44
CA THR A 27 -23.10 -51.15 14.73
C THR A 27 -23.80 -51.89 13.59
N GLU A 28 -24.10 -51.18 12.52
CA GLU A 28 -24.43 -51.80 11.24
C GLU A 28 -23.15 -52.50 10.74
N ASP A 29 -23.30 -53.75 10.31
CA ASP A 29 -22.21 -54.52 9.71
C ASP A 29 -21.77 -53.82 8.41
N ILE A 30 -20.79 -52.92 8.51
CA ILE A 30 -20.29 -52.08 7.39
C ILE A 30 -19.92 -52.93 6.16
N SER A 31 -19.53 -54.19 6.35
CA SER A 31 -19.21 -55.12 5.26
C SER A 31 -20.43 -55.51 4.41
N LYS A 32 -21.63 -55.65 5.00
CA LYS A 32 -22.85 -56.03 4.25
C LYS A 32 -23.38 -54.86 3.41
N ASP A 33 -23.28 -53.64 3.92
CA ASP A 33 -23.71 -52.45 3.18
C ASP A 33 -22.72 -52.08 2.07
N MET A 34 -21.42 -52.32 2.29
CA MET A 34 -20.41 -52.19 1.24
C MET A 34 -20.59 -53.22 0.12
N ASP A 35 -20.91 -54.47 0.45
CA ASP A 35 -21.21 -55.50 -0.54
C ASP A 35 -22.50 -55.18 -1.32
N TYR A 36 -23.53 -54.61 -0.67
CA TYR A 36 -24.77 -54.19 -1.34
C TYR A 36 -24.53 -53.07 -2.38
N VAL A 37 -23.65 -52.11 -2.06
CA VAL A 37 -23.25 -51.02 -2.98
C VAL A 37 -22.36 -51.51 -4.12
N LEU A 38 -21.58 -52.58 -3.91
CA LEU A 38 -20.70 -53.17 -4.93
C LEU A 38 -21.41 -54.19 -5.85
N THR A 39 -22.52 -54.81 -5.41
CA THR A 39 -23.19 -55.90 -6.14
C THR A 39 -24.38 -55.42 -6.99
N GLN A 40 -25.00 -54.29 -6.65
CA GLN A 40 -26.02 -53.66 -7.49
C GLN A 40 -25.39 -52.51 -8.28
N ASP A 41 -25.49 -52.55 -9.61
CA ASP A 41 -25.23 -51.38 -10.44
C ASP A 41 -26.24 -50.29 -10.04
N THR A 42 -25.84 -49.39 -9.14
CA THR A 42 -26.69 -48.31 -8.59
C THR A 42 -27.09 -47.28 -9.65
N MET A 43 -26.45 -47.33 -10.84
CA MET A 43 -26.80 -46.57 -12.03
C MET A 43 -26.73 -47.50 -13.26
N PRO A 44 -27.74 -48.35 -13.47
CA PRO A 44 -27.75 -49.25 -14.61
C PRO A 44 -27.93 -48.43 -15.89
N LEU A 45 -26.92 -48.42 -16.76
CA LEU A 45 -26.91 -47.63 -18.01
C LEU A 45 -28.12 -47.95 -18.91
N SER A 46 -28.65 -49.17 -18.83
CA SER A 46 -29.83 -49.63 -19.57
C SER A 46 -31.14 -48.99 -19.11
N GLN A 47 -31.19 -48.43 -17.90
CA GLN A 47 -32.38 -47.78 -17.34
C GLN A 47 -32.29 -46.25 -17.39
N LEU A 48 -31.17 -45.69 -17.87
CA LEU A 48 -31.07 -44.24 -18.09
C LEU A 48 -31.98 -43.82 -19.25
N PRO A 49 -32.71 -42.70 -19.12
CA PRO A 49 -33.50 -42.19 -20.22
C PRO A 49 -32.57 -41.80 -21.38
N GLU A 50 -33.05 -42.02 -22.60
CA GLU A 50 -32.34 -41.58 -23.81
C GLU A 50 -32.17 -40.06 -23.80
N TYR A 51 -30.99 -39.60 -24.26
CA TYR A 51 -30.67 -38.19 -24.34
C TYR A 51 -31.46 -37.52 -25.46
N ARG A 52 -32.32 -36.55 -25.11
CA ARG A 52 -33.23 -35.88 -26.05
C ARG A 52 -32.69 -34.61 -26.71
N PHE A 53 -31.41 -34.28 -26.51
CA PHE A 53 -30.82 -33.00 -26.94
C PHE A 53 -31.44 -31.76 -26.28
N ASP A 54 -32.02 -31.92 -25.09
CA ASP A 54 -32.70 -30.84 -24.35
C ASP A 54 -31.72 -29.97 -23.53
N ASP A 55 -30.49 -30.42 -23.33
CA ASP A 55 -29.44 -29.72 -22.58
C ASP A 55 -28.16 -29.56 -23.40
N ILE A 56 -27.18 -28.87 -22.82
CA ILE A 56 -25.83 -28.71 -23.39
C ILE A 56 -24.80 -29.32 -22.45
N SER A 57 -23.60 -29.58 -22.97
CA SER A 57 -22.50 -30.08 -22.16
C SER A 57 -22.08 -29.07 -21.08
N THR A 58 -21.35 -29.54 -20.06
CA THR A 58 -20.79 -28.69 -18.99
C THR A 58 -20.00 -27.50 -19.53
N ILE A 59 -19.21 -27.69 -20.59
CA ILE A 59 -18.46 -26.61 -21.25
C ILE A 59 -19.41 -25.59 -21.88
N GLY A 60 -20.51 -26.06 -22.49
CA GLY A 60 -21.58 -25.20 -23.01
C GLY A 60 -22.22 -24.34 -21.91
N HIS A 61 -22.52 -24.94 -20.75
CA HIS A 61 -23.06 -24.20 -19.60
C HIS A 61 -22.07 -23.16 -19.06
N LEU A 62 -20.78 -23.49 -18.96
CA LEU A 62 -19.73 -22.53 -18.55
C LEU A 62 -19.67 -21.34 -19.51
N ARG A 63 -19.80 -21.59 -20.82
CA ARG A 63 -19.86 -20.52 -21.82
C ARG A 63 -21.10 -19.64 -21.66
N LEU A 64 -22.28 -20.23 -21.52
CA LEU A 64 -23.51 -19.48 -21.26
C LEU A 64 -23.43 -18.67 -19.96
N GLN A 65 -22.82 -19.21 -18.91
CA GLN A 65 -22.63 -18.49 -17.65
C GLN A 65 -21.73 -17.26 -17.84
N LYS A 66 -20.63 -17.39 -18.61
CA LYS A 66 -19.77 -16.26 -18.97
C LYS A 66 -20.53 -15.20 -19.76
N GLU A 67 -21.34 -15.59 -20.74
CA GLU A 67 -22.16 -14.67 -21.51
C GLU A 67 -23.19 -13.93 -20.63
N ARG A 68 -23.83 -14.63 -19.69
CA ARG A 68 -24.72 -14.02 -18.69
C ARG A 68 -23.98 -13.01 -17.79
N GLN A 69 -22.75 -13.32 -17.38
CA GLN A 69 -21.91 -12.39 -16.63
C GLN A 69 -21.59 -11.14 -17.46
N MET A 70 -21.26 -11.28 -18.74
CA MET A 70 -21.04 -10.15 -19.64
C MET A 70 -22.28 -9.27 -19.79
N LEU A 71 -23.45 -9.87 -20.00
CA LEU A 71 -24.72 -9.14 -20.06
C LEU A 71 -25.04 -8.41 -18.76
N LYS A 72 -24.69 -8.99 -17.61
CA LYS A 72 -24.79 -8.31 -16.31
C LYS A 72 -23.92 -7.05 -16.27
N TYR A 73 -22.68 -7.11 -16.73
CA TYR A 73 -21.81 -5.93 -16.80
C TYR A 73 -22.34 -4.87 -17.77
N TYR A 74 -22.82 -5.25 -18.95
CA TYR A 74 -23.43 -4.29 -19.89
C TYR A 74 -24.65 -3.59 -19.30
N ARG A 75 -25.48 -4.31 -18.53
CA ARG A 75 -26.62 -3.71 -17.83
C ARG A 75 -26.17 -2.70 -16.78
N VAL A 76 -25.11 -3.01 -16.01
CA VAL A 76 -24.52 -2.07 -15.03
C VAL A 76 -23.94 -0.84 -15.74
N MET A 77 -23.24 -1.02 -16.86
CA MET A 77 -22.69 0.09 -17.65
C MET A 77 -23.79 1.00 -18.21
N ALA A 78 -24.87 0.42 -18.72
CA ALA A 78 -25.97 1.20 -19.31
C ALA A 78 -26.78 1.95 -18.24
N ASN A 79 -27.05 1.30 -17.09
CA ASN A 79 -28.00 1.82 -16.11
C ASN A 79 -27.34 2.51 -14.91
N GLU A 80 -26.21 1.99 -14.42
CA GLU A 80 -25.58 2.48 -13.18
C GLU A 80 -24.46 3.49 -13.46
N PHE A 81 -23.64 3.30 -14.49
CA PHE A 81 -22.53 4.22 -14.75
C PHE A 81 -22.96 5.67 -15.04
N PRO A 82 -24.06 5.95 -15.76
CA PRO A 82 -24.51 7.33 -15.94
C PRO A 82 -24.81 8.04 -14.62
N LYS A 83 -25.24 7.30 -13.58
CA LYS A 83 -25.51 7.84 -12.24
C LYS A 83 -24.22 8.28 -11.54
N LEU A 84 -23.07 7.64 -11.84
CA LEU A 84 -21.77 8.05 -11.28
C LEU A 84 -21.35 9.46 -11.73
N LYS A 85 -21.91 9.97 -12.84
CA LYS A 85 -21.67 11.34 -13.30
C LYS A 85 -22.13 12.38 -12.29
N GLU A 86 -23.16 12.08 -11.49
CA GLU A 86 -23.66 12.96 -10.43
C GLU A 86 -22.68 13.08 -9.26
N LEU A 87 -21.84 12.06 -9.04
CA LEU A 87 -20.83 12.01 -7.98
C LEU A 87 -19.44 12.50 -8.45
N HIS A 88 -19.32 12.95 -9.69
CA HIS A 88 -18.05 13.36 -10.25
C HIS A 88 -17.64 14.75 -9.77
N GLU A 89 -16.51 14.82 -9.07
CA GLU A 89 -15.84 16.08 -8.74
C GLU A 89 -14.73 16.36 -9.78
N PRO A 90 -14.65 17.57 -10.36
CA PRO A 90 -13.60 17.90 -11.32
C PRO A 90 -12.23 17.92 -10.64
N PHE A 91 -11.21 17.45 -11.37
CA PHE A 91 -9.84 17.48 -10.87
C PHE A 91 -9.34 18.92 -10.73
N ILE A 92 -8.98 19.30 -9.50
CA ILE A 92 -8.33 20.57 -9.17
C ILE A 92 -6.85 20.25 -8.95
N PRO A 93 -5.92 20.84 -9.73
CA PRO A 93 -4.50 20.60 -9.53
C PRO A 93 -4.08 21.09 -8.14
N PRO A 94 -3.14 20.40 -7.48
CA PRO A 94 -2.66 20.81 -6.17
C PRO A 94 -1.98 22.18 -6.26
N SER A 95 -2.12 22.97 -5.19
CA SER A 95 -1.42 24.24 -5.04
C SER A 95 0.10 24.05 -5.09
N PRO A 96 0.88 25.04 -5.55
CA PRO A 96 2.34 24.96 -5.51
C PRO A 96 2.90 24.86 -4.07
N SER A 97 2.13 25.29 -3.05
CA SER A 97 2.46 25.10 -1.64
C SER A 97 2.38 23.63 -1.19
N SER A 98 1.57 22.80 -1.85
CA SER A 98 1.39 21.38 -1.52
C SER A 98 2.24 20.51 -2.45
N PHE A 99 3.55 20.47 -2.20
CA PHE A 99 4.53 19.72 -3.00
C PHE A 99 4.88 18.33 -2.43
N LEU A 100 4.35 17.98 -1.26
CA LEU A 100 4.57 16.66 -0.64
C LEU A 100 3.65 15.62 -1.27
N THR A 101 4.22 14.49 -1.67
CA THR A 101 3.46 13.36 -2.24
C THR A 101 3.53 12.16 -1.30
N MET A 102 2.37 11.73 -0.80
CA MET A 102 2.22 10.55 0.04
C MET A 102 1.67 9.39 -0.79
N LYS A 103 2.37 8.26 -0.81
CA LYS A 103 1.94 7.05 -1.51
C LYS A 103 1.46 6.01 -0.49
N PHE A 104 0.24 5.54 -0.71
CA PHE A 104 -0.40 4.43 0.01
C PHE A 104 -0.58 3.24 -0.93
N THR A 105 -0.52 2.02 -0.40
CA THR A 105 -0.72 0.79 -1.16
C THR A 105 -1.91 0.01 -0.59
N HIS A 106 -2.88 -0.32 -1.43
CA HIS A 106 -4.09 -1.03 -1.01
C HIS A 106 -4.35 -2.24 -1.91
N TYR A 107 -4.65 -3.39 -1.31
CA TYR A 107 -4.82 -4.70 -1.99
C TYR A 107 -6.30 -5.12 -2.14
N GLN A 108 -7.23 -4.16 -2.10
CA GLN A 108 -8.65 -4.34 -2.48
C GLN A 108 -9.32 -5.60 -1.89
N GLY A 109 -9.35 -5.70 -0.56
CA GLY A 109 -10.05 -6.76 0.16
C GLY A 109 -9.14 -7.82 0.76
N GLU A 110 -7.87 -7.86 0.36
CA GLU A 110 -6.85 -8.71 0.98
C GLU A 110 -6.14 -7.99 2.12
N ALA A 111 -5.99 -8.67 3.26
CA ALA A 111 -5.19 -8.18 4.37
C ALA A 111 -3.71 -8.45 4.10
N HIS A 112 -2.99 -7.46 3.56
CA HIS A 112 -1.57 -7.56 3.25
C HIS A 112 -0.71 -6.74 4.25
N PRO A 113 0.41 -7.28 4.75
CA PRO A 113 1.25 -6.56 5.71
C PRO A 113 1.89 -5.28 5.13
N ASP A 114 2.07 -5.18 3.82
CA ASP A 114 2.61 -3.97 3.17
C ASP A 114 1.61 -2.81 3.10
N THR A 115 0.32 -3.04 3.33
CA THR A 115 -0.70 -1.98 3.32
C THR A 115 -0.41 -0.87 4.33
N ARG A 116 0.24 -1.20 5.44
CA ARG A 116 0.58 -0.20 6.46
C ARG A 116 1.73 0.72 6.04
N LYS A 117 2.51 0.37 5.01
CA LYS A 117 3.68 1.14 4.58
C LYS A 117 3.26 2.42 3.89
N VAL A 118 3.85 3.54 4.31
CA VAL A 118 3.66 4.85 3.67
C VAL A 118 4.98 5.37 3.15
N VAL A 119 4.97 5.93 1.95
CA VAL A 119 6.14 6.56 1.34
C VAL A 119 5.85 8.03 1.08
N LEU A 120 6.63 8.90 1.70
CA LEU A 120 6.68 10.34 1.45
C LEU A 120 7.77 10.63 0.41
N THR A 121 7.41 11.30 -0.67
CA THR A 121 8.33 11.76 -1.71
C THR A 121 8.13 13.26 -1.98
N PHE A 122 9.23 13.97 -2.19
CA PHE A 122 9.20 15.39 -2.59
C PHE A 122 10.49 15.78 -3.30
N HIS A 123 10.42 16.85 -4.09
CA HIS A 123 11.57 17.45 -4.75
C HIS A 123 12.24 18.49 -3.85
N ILE A 124 13.57 18.53 -3.87
CA ILE A 124 14.33 19.47 -3.01
C ILE A 124 14.15 20.92 -3.47
N LYS A 125 13.98 21.14 -4.77
CA LYS A 125 13.73 22.47 -5.33
C LYS A 125 12.50 23.12 -4.68
N ASP A 126 11.40 22.38 -4.59
CA ASP A 126 10.16 22.88 -4.00
C ASP A 126 10.32 23.20 -2.50
N LEU A 127 11.05 22.36 -1.76
CA LEU A 127 11.39 22.62 -0.36
C LEU A 127 12.24 23.89 -0.20
N PHE A 128 13.20 24.11 -1.10
CA PHE A 128 14.10 25.27 -1.05
C PHE A 128 13.42 26.58 -1.47
N ASN A 129 12.38 26.49 -2.30
CA ASN A 129 11.53 27.61 -2.70
C ASN A 129 10.55 28.02 -1.59
N GLY A 130 10.12 27.07 -0.74
CA GLY A 130 9.21 27.33 0.38
C GLY A 130 9.82 28.09 1.56
N GLU A 131 11.07 28.57 1.47
CA GLU A 131 11.79 29.37 2.47
C GLU A 131 11.86 28.77 3.90
N VAL A 132 11.56 27.48 4.07
CA VAL A 132 11.62 26.79 5.36
C VAL A 132 13.06 26.67 5.90
N LEU A 133 14.04 26.71 4.99
CA LEU A 133 15.48 26.66 5.28
C LEU A 133 16.11 28.02 5.05
N SER A 134 16.47 28.72 6.13
CA SER A 134 16.83 30.15 6.07
C SER A 134 18.22 30.44 5.49
N THR A 135 19.18 29.53 5.61
CA THR A 135 20.60 29.76 5.24
C THR A 135 21.06 28.74 4.19
N PRO A 136 21.94 29.09 3.22
CA PRO A 136 22.52 28.12 2.27
C PRO A 136 23.26 26.97 2.98
N LEU A 137 23.89 27.23 4.12
CA LEU A 137 24.48 26.19 4.97
C LEU A 137 23.43 25.25 5.57
N SER A 138 22.24 25.74 5.93
CA SER A 138 21.13 24.91 6.40
C SER A 138 20.62 24.00 5.30
N LYS A 139 20.55 24.49 4.05
CA LYS A 139 20.25 23.67 2.86
C LYS A 139 21.28 22.55 2.67
N HIS A 140 22.57 22.87 2.79
CA HIS A 140 23.63 21.86 2.77
C HIS A 140 23.50 20.84 3.91
N LYS A 141 23.26 21.31 5.14
CA LYS A 141 23.07 20.46 6.32
C LYS A 141 21.87 19.55 6.16
N PHE A 142 20.78 20.02 5.56
CA PHE A 142 19.60 19.21 5.26
C PHE A 142 19.94 18.04 4.32
N LEU A 143 20.72 18.27 3.25
CA LEU A 143 21.18 17.20 2.35
C LEU A 143 22.04 16.17 3.09
N LEU A 144 22.90 16.61 3.99
CA LEU A 144 23.69 15.70 4.85
C LEU A 144 22.81 14.88 5.79
N LEU A 145 21.80 15.50 6.42
CA LEU A 145 20.85 14.80 7.30
C LEU A 145 19.99 13.80 6.53
N ALA A 146 19.63 14.12 5.28
CA ALA A 146 18.91 13.20 4.41
C ALA A 146 19.76 11.97 4.07
N GLY A 147 21.08 12.14 3.90
CA GLY A 147 22.02 11.07 3.63
C GLY A 147 21.57 10.22 2.43
N PRO A 148 21.44 8.88 2.58
CA PRO A 148 21.05 8.01 1.46
C PRO A 148 19.59 8.16 1.02
N ARG A 149 18.76 8.90 1.76
CA ARG A 149 17.36 9.17 1.39
C ARG A 149 17.27 10.19 0.26
N TRP A 150 18.29 11.02 0.12
CA TRP A 150 18.41 11.96 -0.99
C TRP A 150 18.97 11.25 -2.22
N GLN A 151 18.24 11.38 -3.32
CA GLN A 151 18.63 10.92 -4.64
C GLN A 151 19.05 12.15 -5.45
N PRO A 152 20.37 12.40 -5.64
CA PRO A 152 20.83 13.47 -6.51
C PRO A 152 20.43 13.16 -7.96
N PRO A 153 20.26 14.19 -8.81
CA PRO A 153 19.88 14.00 -10.21
C PRO A 153 21.01 13.32 -11.01
N ASN A 154 22.27 13.68 -10.72
CA ASN A 154 23.47 13.14 -11.38
C ASN A 154 24.64 13.08 -10.39
N ALA A 155 25.60 12.17 -10.59
CA ALA A 155 26.81 12.10 -9.75
C ALA A 155 27.65 13.39 -9.82
N SER A 156 27.76 13.98 -11.02
CA SER A 156 28.47 15.25 -11.23
C SER A 156 27.86 16.43 -10.46
N PHE A 157 26.57 16.37 -10.13
CA PHE A 157 25.93 17.40 -9.28
C PHE A 157 26.56 17.44 -7.89
N VAL A 158 26.81 16.26 -7.30
CA VAL A 158 27.40 16.16 -5.95
C VAL A 158 28.82 16.74 -5.94
N GLU A 159 29.60 16.51 -6.99
CA GLU A 159 30.94 17.10 -7.15
C GLU A 159 30.89 18.63 -7.29
N ARG A 160 29.95 19.15 -8.10
CA ARG A 160 29.72 20.60 -8.23
C ARG A 160 29.32 21.21 -6.88
N TRP A 161 28.42 20.55 -6.16
CA TRP A 161 27.96 20.97 -4.84
C TRP A 161 29.11 21.04 -3.82
N ASN A 162 29.94 20.00 -3.75
CA ASN A 162 31.14 19.96 -2.91
C ASN A 162 32.17 21.04 -3.30
N THR A 163 32.31 21.32 -4.59
CA THR A 163 33.19 22.38 -5.10
C THR A 163 32.67 23.75 -4.67
N ALA A 164 31.37 24.02 -4.79
CA ALA A 164 30.77 25.28 -4.35
C ALA A 164 30.89 25.48 -2.84
N LEU A 165 30.69 24.43 -2.04
CA LEU A 165 30.91 24.47 -0.60
C LEU A 165 32.33 24.94 -0.26
N SER A 166 33.34 24.46 -1.00
CA SER A 166 34.75 24.86 -0.78
C SER A 166 35.03 26.33 -1.11
N LYS A 167 34.24 26.94 -2.00
CA LYS A 167 34.39 28.33 -2.44
C LYS A 167 33.64 29.32 -1.55
N GLY A 168 32.61 28.87 -0.82
CA GLY A 168 31.87 29.66 0.17
C GLY A 168 30.35 29.73 -0.09
N GLU A 169 29.64 30.40 0.81
CA GLU A 169 28.16 30.41 0.86
C GLU A 169 27.50 31.04 -0.37
N ASN A 170 28.11 32.09 -0.95
CA ASN A 170 27.59 32.79 -2.13
C ASN A 170 27.47 31.86 -3.35
N PHE A 171 28.38 30.90 -3.49
CA PHE A 171 28.32 29.92 -4.58
C PHE A 171 27.22 28.87 -4.35
N LEU A 172 26.88 28.55 -3.10
CA LEU A 172 25.78 27.64 -2.78
C LEU A 172 24.42 28.27 -3.06
N SER A 173 24.23 29.55 -2.73
CA SER A 173 23.01 30.28 -3.10
C SER A 173 22.83 30.34 -4.61
N ASP A 174 23.92 30.57 -5.34
CA ASP A 174 23.94 30.58 -6.81
C ASP A 174 23.48 29.25 -7.41
N ILE A 175 24.00 28.11 -6.91
CA ILE A 175 23.58 26.79 -7.39
C ILE A 175 22.11 26.54 -7.10
N CYS A 176 21.63 26.90 -5.90
CA CYS A 176 20.22 26.71 -5.54
C CYS A 176 19.26 27.47 -6.45
N GLN A 177 19.68 28.61 -7.01
CA GLN A 177 18.86 29.43 -7.91
C GLN A 177 19.01 29.01 -9.38
N LYS A 178 20.22 28.60 -9.80
CA LYS A 178 20.55 28.31 -11.20
C LYS A 178 20.15 26.90 -11.64
N GLU A 179 20.21 25.92 -10.74
CA GLU A 179 19.95 24.53 -11.13
C GLU A 179 18.45 24.20 -11.08
N ASP A 180 17.95 23.59 -12.15
CA ASP A 180 16.53 23.30 -12.30
C ASP A 180 16.06 22.04 -11.58
N ASP A 181 16.97 21.09 -11.32
CA ASP A 181 16.69 19.85 -10.62
C ASP A 181 17.76 19.61 -9.55
N LEU A 182 17.34 19.54 -8.29
CA LEU A 182 18.21 19.24 -7.14
C LEU A 182 18.01 17.80 -6.64
N GLY A 183 17.21 17.01 -7.36
CA GLY A 183 16.86 15.65 -7.00
C GLY A 183 15.68 15.56 -6.04
N SER A 184 15.46 14.34 -5.53
CA SER A 184 14.30 14.01 -4.70
C SER A 184 14.71 13.33 -3.39
N VAL A 185 13.88 13.50 -2.36
CA VAL A 185 14.05 12.81 -1.08
C VAL A 185 12.89 11.84 -0.89
N LYS A 186 13.20 10.61 -0.48
CA LYS A 186 12.21 9.56 -0.23
C LYS A 186 12.32 9.07 1.22
N ILE A 187 11.22 9.17 1.95
CA ILE A 187 11.11 8.72 3.34
C ILE A 187 9.99 7.69 3.40
N ALA A 188 10.29 6.50 3.89
CA ALA A 188 9.29 5.44 4.03
C ALA A 188 9.27 4.91 5.45
N SER A 189 8.08 4.51 5.91
CA SER A 189 7.87 3.89 7.21
C SER A 189 6.93 2.70 7.09
N ASN A 190 7.26 1.64 7.82
CA ASN A 190 6.48 0.40 7.93
C ASN A 190 6.50 -0.14 9.37
N SER A 191 6.89 0.71 10.33
CA SER A 191 7.18 0.29 11.70
C SER A 191 5.91 0.23 12.54
N MET A 192 4.94 1.10 12.27
CA MET A 192 3.72 1.19 13.07
C MET A 192 2.61 0.30 12.50
N PRO A 193 1.66 -0.14 13.34
CA PRO A 193 0.55 -1.00 12.91
C PRO A 193 -0.38 -0.34 11.88
N HIS A 194 -0.62 0.97 12.01
CA HIS A 194 -1.57 1.70 11.17
C HIS A 194 -0.87 2.63 10.19
N GLU A 195 -1.39 2.74 8.97
CA GLU A 195 -0.88 3.63 7.92
C GLU A 195 -0.90 5.11 8.34
N SER A 196 -1.92 5.55 9.08
CA SER A 196 -2.03 6.93 9.57
C SER A 196 -0.89 7.30 10.53
N GLN A 197 -0.44 6.35 11.34
CA GLN A 197 0.71 6.53 12.23
C GLN A 197 2.00 6.59 11.41
N ASN A 198 2.13 5.74 10.40
CA ASN A 198 3.28 5.72 9.47
C ASN A 198 3.38 7.03 8.67
N MET A 199 2.26 7.56 8.18
CA MET A 199 2.18 8.87 7.54
C MET A 199 2.62 9.98 8.50
N LYS A 200 2.07 10.01 9.72
CA LYS A 200 2.42 11.03 10.72
C LYS A 200 3.92 11.01 11.03
N TRP A 201 4.49 9.83 11.22
CA TRP A 201 5.92 9.70 11.48
C TRP A 201 6.78 10.22 10.31
N CYS A 202 6.38 9.99 9.06
CA CYS A 202 7.10 10.54 7.92
C CYS A 202 7.09 12.09 7.94
N SER A 203 5.96 12.70 8.32
CA SER A 203 5.85 14.14 8.53
C SER A 203 6.76 14.60 9.67
N ASP A 204 6.64 13.99 10.85
CA ASP A 204 7.40 14.37 12.04
C ASP A 204 8.93 14.24 11.81
N VAL A 205 9.36 13.26 11.01
CA VAL A 205 10.77 13.09 10.63
C VAL A 205 11.24 14.21 9.70
N LEU A 206 10.43 14.59 8.72
CA LEU A 206 10.75 15.72 7.83
C LEU A 206 10.87 17.01 8.64
N ASP A 207 9.90 17.27 9.52
CA ASP A 207 9.91 18.46 10.38
C ASP A 207 11.14 18.49 11.29
N ARG A 208 11.52 17.34 11.85
CA ARG A 208 12.75 17.22 12.65
C ARG A 208 14.01 17.46 11.82
N MET A 209 14.08 16.96 10.59
CA MET A 209 15.21 17.21 9.70
C MET A 209 15.34 18.70 9.37
N VAL A 210 14.22 19.36 9.12
CA VAL A 210 14.17 20.80 8.87
C VAL A 210 14.58 21.60 10.11
N SER A 211 14.04 21.25 11.28
CA SER A 211 14.40 21.92 12.54
C SER A 211 15.89 21.78 12.82
N GLU A 212 16.44 20.58 12.69
CA GLU A 212 17.87 20.33 12.88
C GLU A 212 18.73 21.04 11.83
N ALA A 213 18.29 21.11 10.57
CA ALA A 213 19.00 21.84 9.53
C ALA A 213 19.14 23.34 9.86
N ASN A 214 18.15 23.93 10.52
CA ASN A 214 18.15 25.33 10.92
C ASN A 214 18.97 25.61 12.21
N VAL A 215 19.33 24.57 12.98
CA VAL A 215 20.21 24.74 14.15
C VAL A 215 21.63 25.11 13.69
N ARG A 216 22.05 26.33 14.05
CA ARG A 216 23.44 26.80 13.93
C ARG A 216 24.32 26.10 14.96
N VAL A 217 25.04 25.08 14.53
CA VAL A 217 26.05 24.43 15.37
C VAL A 217 27.32 25.28 15.33
N LYS A 218 27.77 25.78 16.48
CA LYS A 218 29.00 26.61 16.60
C LYS A 218 30.30 25.86 16.28
N SER A 219 30.26 24.55 16.03
CA SER A 219 31.47 23.70 16.02
C SER A 219 31.36 22.41 15.19
N LEU A 220 30.86 22.43 13.95
CA LEU A 220 31.07 21.29 13.04
C LEU A 220 31.64 21.75 11.71
N LEU A 221 32.96 21.63 11.66
CA LEU A 221 33.83 21.74 10.50
C LEU A 221 33.43 20.69 9.43
N TYR A 222 33.40 21.15 8.18
CA TYR A 222 33.74 20.41 6.95
C TYR A 222 33.48 18.90 6.95
N THR A 223 32.23 18.48 6.72
CA THR A 223 31.96 17.14 6.18
C THR A 223 31.45 17.26 4.76
N ARG A 224 32.25 16.77 3.80
CA ARG A 224 31.85 16.58 2.39
C ARG A 224 30.76 15.53 2.30
N ILE A 225 29.87 15.66 1.32
CA ILE A 225 28.92 14.60 0.98
C ILE A 225 29.73 13.44 0.40
N LEU A 226 29.76 12.30 1.11
CA LEU A 226 30.42 11.09 0.64
C LEU A 226 29.61 10.48 -0.51
N THR A 227 30.22 10.38 -1.69
CA THR A 227 29.68 9.66 -2.84
C THR A 227 29.67 8.15 -2.53
N ILE A 228 28.48 7.54 -2.46
CA ILE A 228 28.35 6.08 -2.48
C ILE A 228 28.57 5.65 -3.93
N THR A 229 29.81 5.31 -4.27
CA THR A 229 30.11 4.49 -5.45
C THR A 229 29.74 3.05 -5.08
N GLY A 230 28.71 2.53 -5.75
CA GLY A 230 28.28 1.13 -5.72
C GLY A 230 27.49 0.84 -6.98
#